data_AF-A0A849V3L3-F1
#
_entry.id   AF-A0A849V3L3-F1
#
_cell.length_a   1.000
_cell.length_b   1.000
_cell.length_c   1.000
_cell.angle_alpha   90.00
_cell.angle_beta   90.00
_cell.angle_gamma   90.00
#
_symmetry.space_group_name_H-M   'P 1'
#
loop_
_entity.id
_entity.type
_entity.pdbx_description
1 polymer ?
#
loop_
_entity_poly.entity_id
_entity_poly.type
_entity_poly.pdbx_seq_one_letter_code
_entity_poly.pdbx_strand_id
1 'polypeptide(L)'
;MKVHSLFCGVSYSNFALFDPAVFAWDDLSAHMITNNSLNQGFAWRPGHVEFYTVNADDFGGFNCPYDMFGIELDIRLDEPVKLSSDAVRAIQVPFSVAGNDGIRITDDGDYVARPPRKIAIPAGDYALVFEQGWKYDPQPIEINEATGEDEMEFLYTLWGRLWFTPEQNAEPKIILQNPRDERMRPTSPLCMNGVPG
;
A
#
# COMPACT_ATOMS: atom_id res chain seq x y z
N MET A 1 -13.92 -12.77 -2.70
CA MET A 1 -13.38 -13.26 -3.97
C MET A 1 -12.23 -12.37 -4.43
N LYS A 2 -11.18 -12.94 -5.07
CA LYS A 2 -10.17 -12.15 -5.79
C LYS A 2 -10.79 -11.51 -7.03
N VAL A 3 -10.75 -10.19 -7.11
CA VAL A 3 -11.36 -9.42 -8.20
C VAL A 3 -10.32 -8.82 -9.15
N HIS A 4 -9.08 -8.61 -8.68
CA HIS A 4 -8.03 -8.04 -9.51
C HIS A 4 -6.63 -8.38 -8.98
N SER A 5 -5.64 -8.40 -9.88
CA SER A 5 -4.22 -8.30 -9.55
C SER A 5 -3.59 -7.23 -10.42
N LEU A 6 -2.73 -6.42 -9.83
CA LEU A 6 -1.98 -5.42 -10.57
C LEU A 6 -0.61 -5.19 -9.95
N PHE A 7 0.35 -4.83 -10.78
CA PHE A 7 1.59 -4.22 -10.34
C PHE A 7 1.38 -2.71 -10.22
N CYS A 8 1.57 -2.15 -9.03
CA CYS A 8 1.54 -0.72 -8.80
C CYS A 8 2.97 -0.23 -8.63
N GLY A 9 3.32 0.92 -9.21
CA GLY A 9 4.53 1.60 -8.77
C GLY A 9 4.41 1.96 -7.29
N VAL A 10 5.54 2.13 -6.64
CA VAL A 10 5.65 2.66 -5.29
C VAL A 10 6.74 3.71 -5.35
N SER A 11 6.32 4.96 -5.26
CA SER A 11 7.25 6.09 -5.15
C SER A 11 7.24 6.54 -3.71
N TYR A 12 8.38 7.00 -3.20
CA TYR A 12 8.49 7.46 -1.80
C TYR A 12 7.97 6.45 -0.75
N SER A 13 7.98 5.15 -1.07
CA SER A 13 7.41 4.08 -0.23
C SER A 13 5.91 4.24 0.05
N ASN A 14 5.11 4.71 -0.90
CA ASN A 14 3.66 4.78 -0.76
C ASN A 14 2.90 4.46 -2.06
N PHE A 15 1.59 4.26 -1.93
CA PHE A 15 0.63 4.31 -3.03
C PHE A 15 -0.73 4.77 -2.48
N ALA A 16 -1.58 5.31 -3.35
CA ALA A 16 -2.87 5.86 -2.98
C ALA A 16 -4.04 5.13 -3.65
N LEU A 17 -5.16 5.06 -2.93
CA LEU A 17 -6.46 4.66 -3.42
C LEU A 17 -7.44 5.81 -3.21
N PHE A 18 -8.27 6.09 -4.22
CA PHE A 18 -9.29 7.12 -4.10
C PHE A 18 -10.54 6.82 -4.91
N ASP A 19 -11.67 7.34 -4.46
CA ASP A 19 -12.92 7.38 -5.22
C ASP A 19 -12.97 8.69 -6.03
N PRO A 20 -12.93 8.64 -7.38
CA PRO A 20 -12.98 9.85 -8.20
C PRO A 20 -14.29 10.64 -8.10
N ALA A 21 -15.36 10.07 -7.53
CA ALA A 21 -16.62 10.77 -7.28
C ALA A 21 -16.55 11.68 -6.03
N VAL A 22 -15.64 11.38 -5.11
CA VAL A 22 -15.46 12.12 -3.84
C VAL A 22 -14.18 12.94 -3.86
N PHE A 23 -13.17 12.43 -4.55
CA PHE A 23 -11.81 12.91 -4.48
C PHE A 23 -11.26 13.20 -5.89
N ALA A 24 -10.97 14.47 -6.17
CA ALA A 24 -10.51 14.89 -7.48
C ALA A 24 -9.01 14.61 -7.65
N TRP A 25 -8.61 14.16 -8.84
CA TRP A 25 -7.23 13.78 -9.17
C TRP A 25 -6.21 14.91 -8.92
N ASP A 26 -6.62 16.15 -9.15
CA ASP A 26 -5.82 17.36 -8.95
C ASP A 26 -5.65 17.79 -7.48
N ASP A 27 -6.40 17.20 -6.55
CA ASP A 27 -6.26 17.41 -5.09
C ASP A 27 -5.24 16.43 -4.46
N LEU A 28 -4.65 15.52 -5.23
CA LEU A 28 -3.59 14.61 -4.74
C LEU A 28 -2.31 15.36 -4.35
N SER A 29 -2.06 16.55 -4.90
CA SER A 29 -0.88 17.35 -4.56
C SER A 29 -0.89 17.95 -3.15
N ALA A 30 -2.00 17.83 -2.41
CA ALA A 30 -2.05 18.16 -0.99
C ALA A 30 -1.45 17.00 -0.17
N HIS A 31 -0.12 16.82 -0.28
CA HIS A 31 0.63 15.77 0.41
C HIS A 31 0.29 15.73 1.90
N MET A 32 -0.38 14.65 2.33
CA MET A 32 -0.83 14.43 3.70
C MET A 32 0.26 13.78 4.58
N ILE A 33 1.52 14.07 4.28
CA ILE A 33 2.66 13.51 4.99
C ILE A 33 2.84 14.27 6.31
N THR A 34 2.26 13.71 7.37
CA THR A 34 2.48 14.12 8.75
C THR A 34 3.30 13.06 9.48
N ASN A 35 3.96 13.43 10.59
CA ASN A 35 4.61 12.46 11.47
C ASN A 35 3.64 11.35 11.93
N ASN A 36 2.37 11.69 12.19
CA ASN A 36 1.35 10.71 12.53
C ASN A 36 1.12 9.73 11.38
N SER A 37 0.95 10.23 10.15
CA SER A 37 0.72 9.38 8.98
C SER A 37 1.88 8.42 8.69
N LEU A 38 3.13 8.89 8.84
CA LEU A 38 4.32 8.07 8.71
C LEU A 38 4.40 7.01 9.81
N ASN A 39 4.17 7.41 11.07
CA ASN A 39 4.23 6.50 12.22
C ASN A 39 3.15 5.42 12.16
N GLN A 40 1.94 5.75 11.69
CA GLN A 40 0.82 4.82 11.61
C GLN A 40 0.75 4.04 10.30
N GLY A 41 1.52 4.44 9.28
CA GLY A 41 1.56 3.72 8.02
C GLY A 41 0.47 4.02 7.02
N PHE A 42 -0.35 5.04 7.26
CA PHE A 42 -1.33 5.51 6.30
C PHE A 42 -1.70 6.97 6.55
N ALA A 43 -2.13 7.65 5.50
CA ALA A 43 -2.82 8.93 5.58
C ALA A 43 -4.24 8.77 5.03
N TRP A 44 -5.24 9.38 5.67
CA TRP A 44 -6.64 9.20 5.31
C TRP A 44 -7.40 10.53 5.22
N ARG A 45 -8.40 10.55 4.34
CA ARG A 45 -9.51 11.51 4.29
C ARG A 45 -10.72 10.86 3.60
N PRO A 46 -11.94 11.42 3.67
CA PRO A 46 -13.08 10.86 2.96
C PRO A 46 -12.79 10.64 1.47
N GLY A 47 -13.01 9.41 0.99
CA GLY A 47 -12.78 9.03 -0.40
C GLY A 47 -11.31 8.83 -0.81
N HIS A 48 -10.35 8.91 0.12
CA HIS A 48 -8.93 8.77 -0.19
C HIS A 48 -8.13 8.15 0.96
N VAL A 49 -7.29 7.18 0.65
CA VAL A 49 -6.28 6.65 1.57
C VAL A 49 -4.97 6.48 0.84
N GLU A 50 -3.89 6.86 1.50
CA GLU A 50 -2.53 6.59 1.10
C GLU A 50 -1.94 5.59 2.09
N PHE A 51 -1.36 4.49 1.60
CA PHE A 51 -0.68 3.51 2.42
C PHE A 51 0.81 3.61 2.22
N TYR A 52 1.55 3.65 3.34
CA TYR A 52 3.00 3.54 3.31
C TYR A 52 3.40 2.07 3.29
N THR A 53 4.25 1.74 2.33
CA THR A 53 4.82 0.41 2.19
C THR A 53 5.97 0.22 3.18
N VAL A 54 6.19 -1.02 3.61
CA VAL A 54 7.41 -1.35 4.34
C VAL A 54 8.62 -1.11 3.45
N ASN A 55 9.64 -0.43 3.95
CA ASN A 55 10.82 -0.12 3.16
C ASN A 55 11.79 -1.31 3.16
N ALA A 56 12.54 -1.48 2.07
CA ALA A 56 13.52 -2.57 1.94
C ALA A 56 14.63 -2.50 2.99
N ASP A 57 14.95 -1.28 3.47
CA ASP A 57 15.97 -1.04 4.50
C ASP A 57 15.71 -1.83 5.81
N ASP A 58 14.44 -2.09 6.17
CA ASP A 58 14.09 -2.82 7.40
C ASP A 58 14.43 -4.31 7.34
N PHE A 59 14.75 -4.84 6.15
CA PHE A 59 15.11 -6.25 5.94
C PHE A 59 16.63 -6.47 5.87
N GLY A 60 17.43 -5.50 6.31
CA GLY A 60 18.87 -5.71 6.54
C GLY A 60 19.78 -5.06 5.49
N GLY A 61 19.41 -3.88 4.99
CA GLY A 61 20.31 -3.10 4.13
C GLY A 61 20.52 -3.72 2.76
N PHE A 62 19.49 -4.36 2.19
CA PHE A 62 19.49 -4.66 0.78
C PHE A 62 19.58 -3.32 0.03
N ASN A 63 20.75 -3.07 -0.58
CA ASN A 63 20.95 -2.01 -1.57
C ASN A 63 20.05 -2.30 -2.78
N CYS A 64 18.74 -2.15 -2.61
CA CYS A 64 17.88 -2.04 -3.76
C CYS A 64 18.08 -0.62 -4.30
N PRO A 65 18.55 -0.48 -5.55
CA PRO A 65 18.72 0.83 -6.15
C PRO A 65 17.40 1.60 -6.04
N TYR A 66 17.50 2.80 -5.48
CA TYR A 66 16.44 3.68 -4.97
C TYR A 66 15.33 4.07 -5.97
N ASP A 67 15.31 3.52 -7.17
CA ASP A 67 14.70 4.20 -8.32
C ASP A 67 13.40 3.60 -8.83
N MET A 68 12.90 2.46 -8.35
CA MET A 68 11.50 2.03 -8.57
C MET A 68 11.22 0.71 -7.86
N PHE A 69 10.59 0.78 -6.68
CA PHE A 69 9.88 -0.38 -6.15
C PHE A 69 8.49 -0.41 -6.75
N GLY A 70 7.99 -1.59 -7.06
CA GLY A 70 6.56 -1.77 -7.24
C GLY A 70 6.05 -2.85 -6.32
N ILE A 71 4.75 -2.80 -6.09
CA ILE A 71 4.03 -3.73 -5.25
C ILE A 71 3.09 -4.56 -6.12
N GLU A 72 3.17 -5.88 -5.97
CA GLU A 72 2.16 -6.78 -6.50
C GLU A 72 0.92 -6.72 -5.59
N LEU A 73 -0.13 -6.05 -6.06
CA LEU A 73 -1.39 -5.89 -5.32
C LEU A 73 -2.42 -6.91 -5.76
N ASP A 74 -2.90 -7.68 -4.80
CA ASP A 74 -4.09 -8.52 -4.91
C ASP A 74 -5.31 -7.81 -4.29
N ILE A 75 -6.39 -7.65 -5.05
CA ILE A 75 -7.61 -7.00 -4.58
C ILE A 75 -8.69 -8.04 -4.36
N ARG A 76 -9.27 -8.04 -3.15
CA ARG A 76 -10.27 -8.98 -2.66
C ARG A 76 -11.53 -8.21 -2.27
N LEU A 77 -12.69 -8.75 -2.65
CA LEU A 77 -14.00 -8.17 -2.35
C LEU A 77 -14.90 -9.24 -1.74
N ASP A 78 -15.61 -8.91 -0.65
CA ASP A 78 -16.62 -9.78 -0.04
C ASP A 78 -16.06 -11.18 0.30
N GLU A 79 -14.90 -11.21 0.95
CA GLU A 79 -14.38 -12.42 1.57
C GLU A 79 -13.76 -12.11 2.94
N PRO A 80 -13.81 -13.06 3.89
CA PRO A 80 -13.18 -12.87 5.19
C PRO A 80 -11.69 -12.56 5.04
N VAL A 81 -11.21 -11.59 5.82
CA VAL A 81 -9.79 -11.28 5.92
C VAL A 81 -9.06 -12.51 6.49
N LYS A 82 -8.10 -13.00 5.71
CA LYS A 82 -7.23 -14.12 6.09
C LYS A 82 -5.80 -13.66 5.91
N LEU A 83 -5.20 -13.22 7.02
CA LEU A 83 -3.83 -12.73 7.01
C LEU A 83 -2.87 -13.85 6.64
N SER A 84 -1.87 -13.51 5.84
CA SER A 84 -0.78 -14.40 5.49
C SER A 84 0.18 -14.54 6.67
N SER A 85 0.77 -15.73 6.83
CA SER A 85 1.73 -15.98 7.91
C SER A 85 3.07 -15.26 7.72
N ASP A 86 3.38 -14.87 6.49
CA ASP A 86 4.55 -14.09 6.08
C ASP A 86 4.25 -12.58 5.95
N ALA A 87 3.03 -12.17 6.30
CA ALA A 87 2.69 -10.76 6.37
C ALA A 87 3.55 -10.07 7.43
N VAL A 88 4.08 -8.91 7.07
CA VAL A 88 4.86 -8.09 8.01
C VAL A 88 4.00 -7.00 8.63
N ARG A 89 2.89 -6.66 7.96
CA ARG A 89 1.99 -5.61 8.41
C ARG A 89 0.59 -5.77 7.84
N ALA A 90 -0.41 -5.41 8.64
CA ALA A 90 -1.79 -5.28 8.20
C ALA A 90 -2.50 -4.11 8.91
N ILE A 91 -3.15 -3.25 8.13
CA ILE A 91 -3.84 -2.03 8.59
C ILE A 91 -5.28 -2.10 8.12
N GLN A 92 -6.23 -1.74 8.98
CA GLN A 92 -7.62 -1.49 8.60
C GLN A 92 -7.92 0.01 8.68
N VAL A 93 -8.66 0.53 7.70
CA VAL A 93 -9.25 1.87 7.70
C VAL A 93 -10.69 1.80 7.16
N PRO A 94 -11.59 2.71 7.56
CA PRO A 94 -12.84 2.91 6.82
C PRO A 94 -12.55 3.41 5.41
N PHE A 95 -13.35 2.99 4.44
CA PHE A 95 -13.28 3.52 3.08
C PHE A 95 -14.66 3.44 2.43
N SER A 96 -15.11 4.53 1.84
CA SER A 96 -16.41 4.60 1.17
C SER A 96 -16.23 4.76 -0.33
N VAL A 97 -17.03 4.03 -1.10
CA VAL A 97 -17.17 4.16 -2.55
C VAL A 97 -18.57 4.72 -2.81
N ALA A 98 -18.66 5.97 -3.25
CA ALA A 98 -19.90 6.69 -3.48
C ALA A 98 -20.53 6.36 -4.85
N GLY A 99 -19.70 6.04 -5.86
CA GLY A 99 -20.14 5.87 -7.24
C GLY A 99 -20.05 4.43 -7.78
N ASN A 100 -20.65 4.20 -8.94
CA ASN A 100 -20.53 2.92 -9.67
C ASN A 100 -19.24 2.83 -10.50
N ASP A 101 -18.42 3.89 -10.50
CA ASP A 101 -17.14 3.93 -11.21
C ASP A 101 -15.99 3.28 -10.44
N GLY A 102 -16.28 2.73 -9.26
CA GLY A 102 -15.28 2.11 -8.39
C GLY A 102 -14.17 3.08 -8.00
N ILE A 103 -13.01 2.53 -7.70
CA ILE A 103 -11.88 3.31 -7.19
C ILE A 103 -10.79 3.48 -8.26
N ARG A 104 -9.81 4.30 -7.92
CA ARG A 104 -8.55 4.48 -8.64
C ARG A 104 -7.38 4.16 -7.73
N ILE A 105 -6.34 3.55 -8.29
CA ILE A 105 -5.08 3.25 -7.61
C ILE A 105 -3.93 3.89 -8.39
N THR A 106 -3.02 4.56 -7.68
CA THR A 106 -1.86 5.27 -8.23
C THR A 106 -0.67 5.22 -7.27
N ASP A 107 0.52 5.46 -7.78
CA ASP A 107 1.69 5.83 -6.98
C ASP A 107 1.83 7.37 -6.87
N ASP A 108 2.67 7.83 -5.94
CA ASP A 108 2.89 9.25 -5.63
C ASP A 108 3.92 9.95 -6.54
N GLY A 109 4.67 9.19 -7.34
CA GLY A 109 5.75 9.72 -8.18
C GLY A 109 5.36 9.89 -9.65
N ASP A 110 4.32 9.22 -10.11
CA ASP A 110 3.91 9.18 -11.52
C ASP A 110 2.53 9.80 -11.78
N TYR A 111 2.12 10.79 -10.98
CA TYR A 111 0.85 11.53 -11.18
C TYR A 111 0.75 12.22 -12.55
N VAL A 112 1.86 12.39 -13.25
CA VAL A 112 1.93 13.13 -14.51
C VAL A 112 2.08 12.21 -15.73
N ALA A 113 2.73 11.06 -15.62
CA ALA A 113 3.02 10.23 -16.79
C ALA A 113 2.11 9.00 -16.94
N ARG A 114 1.39 8.56 -15.90
CA ARG A 114 0.46 7.43 -16.00
C ARG A 114 -0.92 7.70 -15.39
N PRO A 115 -2.01 7.39 -16.12
CA PRO A 115 -3.34 7.51 -15.56
C PRO A 115 -3.56 6.45 -14.47
N PRO A 116 -4.35 6.75 -13.42
CA PRO A 116 -4.69 5.79 -12.37
C PRO A 116 -5.40 4.57 -12.89
N ARG A 117 -5.13 3.44 -12.25
CA ARG A 117 -5.79 2.17 -12.58
C ARG A 117 -7.18 2.14 -11.98
N LYS A 118 -8.20 1.97 -12.82
CA LYS A 118 -9.59 1.78 -12.42
C LYS A 118 -9.82 0.37 -11.90
N ILE A 119 -10.38 0.27 -10.69
CA ILE A 119 -10.79 -1.00 -10.08
C ILE A 119 -12.29 -0.95 -9.81
N ALA A 120 -13.01 -1.94 -10.34
CA ALA A 120 -14.45 -2.05 -10.13
C ALA A 120 -14.74 -2.56 -8.72
N ILE A 121 -15.01 -1.62 -7.80
CA ILE A 121 -15.53 -1.89 -6.46
C ILE A 121 -16.96 -1.32 -6.42
N PRO A 122 -17.98 -2.09 -6.00
CA PRO A 122 -19.33 -1.58 -5.87
C PRO A 122 -19.41 -0.39 -4.90
N ALA A 123 -20.42 0.46 -5.07
CA ALA A 123 -20.70 1.50 -4.09
C ALA A 123 -21.04 0.90 -2.72
N GLY A 124 -20.56 1.54 -1.65
CA GLY A 124 -20.78 1.10 -0.28
C GLY A 124 -19.68 1.56 0.68
N ASP A 125 -19.90 1.26 1.96
CA ASP A 125 -18.93 1.49 3.04
C ASP A 125 -18.19 0.19 3.35
N TYR A 126 -16.88 0.30 3.51
CA TYR A 126 -15.99 -0.85 3.67
C TYR A 126 -15.04 -0.66 4.85
N ALA A 127 -14.78 -1.75 5.56
CA ALA A 127 -13.53 -1.96 6.24
C ALA A 127 -12.47 -2.36 5.19
N LEU A 128 -11.63 -1.40 4.83
CA LEU A 128 -10.52 -1.60 3.92
C LEU A 128 -9.30 -2.09 4.70
N VAL A 129 -8.91 -3.35 4.47
CA VAL A 129 -7.68 -3.90 5.03
C VAL A 129 -6.59 -3.90 3.97
N PHE A 130 -5.42 -3.35 4.31
CA PHE A 130 -4.19 -3.50 3.53
C PHE A 130 -3.20 -4.36 4.32
N GLU A 131 -2.85 -5.52 3.76
CA GLU A 131 -1.75 -6.37 4.23
C GLU A 131 -0.59 -6.26 3.25
N GLN A 132 0.63 -6.34 3.77
CA GLN A 132 1.83 -6.38 2.97
C GLN A 132 2.89 -7.29 3.57
N GLY A 133 3.82 -7.73 2.72
CA GLY A 133 4.96 -8.54 3.07
C GLY A 133 5.97 -8.61 1.93
N TRP A 134 7.04 -9.36 2.17
CA TRP A 134 8.08 -9.59 1.18
C TRP A 134 8.00 -11.00 0.67
N LYS A 135 8.15 -11.14 -0.64
CA LYS A 135 8.33 -12.43 -1.30
C LYS A 135 9.77 -12.51 -1.75
N TYR A 136 10.43 -13.59 -1.36
CA TYR A 136 11.72 -13.95 -1.92
C TYR A 136 11.51 -14.44 -3.36
N ASP A 137 12.10 -13.75 -4.33
CA ASP A 137 12.11 -14.17 -5.72
C ASP A 137 13.55 -14.49 -6.14
N PRO A 138 13.98 -15.76 -6.06
CA PRO A 138 15.30 -16.14 -6.50
C PRO A 138 15.36 -16.01 -8.03
N GLN A 139 15.91 -14.91 -8.52
CA GLN A 139 16.32 -14.83 -9.92
C GLN A 139 17.56 -15.73 -10.13
N PRO A 140 17.68 -16.39 -11.30
CA PRO A 140 18.88 -17.13 -11.63
C PRO A 140 20.10 -16.19 -11.58
N ILE A 141 21.19 -16.68 -11.00
CA ILE A 141 22.46 -15.95 -10.91
C ILE A 141 22.93 -15.65 -12.33
N GLU A 142 22.89 -14.38 -12.73
CA GLU A 142 23.58 -13.94 -13.93
C GLU A 142 25.06 -13.77 -13.57
N ILE A 143 25.91 -14.58 -14.18
CA ILE A 143 27.36 -14.42 -14.03
C ILE A 143 27.73 -13.21 -14.87
N ASN A 144 28.23 -12.16 -14.23
CA ASN A 144 28.78 -11.03 -14.96
C ASN A 144 30.00 -11.52 -15.76
N GLU A 145 29.82 -11.69 -17.08
CA GLU A 145 30.84 -12.27 -17.96
C GLU A 145 32.14 -11.43 -17.99
N ALA A 146 32.09 -10.15 -17.60
CA ALA A 146 33.24 -9.26 -17.58
C ALA A 146 34.07 -9.36 -16.29
N THR A 147 33.45 -9.65 -15.14
CA THR A 147 34.13 -9.73 -13.84
C THR A 147 34.31 -11.17 -13.34
N GLY A 148 33.52 -12.12 -13.84
CA GLY A 148 33.49 -13.50 -13.36
C GLY A 148 32.95 -13.63 -11.93
N GLU A 149 32.33 -12.58 -11.40
CA GLU A 149 31.72 -12.57 -10.08
C GLU A 149 30.25 -13.00 -10.18
N ASP A 150 29.81 -13.78 -9.18
CA ASP A 150 28.40 -14.12 -9.00
C ASP A 150 27.64 -12.83 -8.59
N GLU A 151 26.96 -12.19 -9.52
CA GLU A 151 25.96 -11.17 -9.18
C GLU A 151 24.68 -11.90 -8.75
N MET A 152 24.66 -12.36 -7.49
CA MET A 152 23.43 -12.78 -6.85
C MET A 152 22.62 -11.51 -6.52
N GLU A 153 21.81 -11.05 -7.47
CA GLU A 153 20.77 -10.07 -7.16
C GLU A 153 19.63 -10.79 -6.43
N PHE A 154 19.66 -10.73 -5.10
CA PHE A 154 18.49 -11.11 -4.31
C PHE A 154 17.39 -10.08 -4.53
N LEU A 155 16.49 -10.35 -5.46
CA LEU A 155 15.31 -9.53 -5.66
C LEU A 155 14.22 -9.99 -4.69
N TYR A 156 13.94 -9.13 -3.69
CA TYR A 156 12.71 -9.26 -2.92
C TYR A 156 11.62 -8.47 -3.63
N THR A 157 10.48 -9.11 -3.87
CA THR A 157 9.29 -8.44 -4.39
C THR A 157 8.38 -8.07 -3.24
N LEU A 158 8.01 -6.80 -3.15
CA LEU A 158 6.97 -6.36 -2.23
C LEU A 158 5.62 -6.87 -2.75
N TRP A 159 4.87 -7.54 -1.89
CA TRP A 159 3.49 -7.93 -2.19
C TRP A 159 2.54 -7.22 -1.24
N GLY A 160 1.32 -7.00 -1.72
CA GLY A 160 0.24 -6.44 -0.93
C GLY A 160 -1.10 -7.06 -1.27
N ARG A 161 -2.01 -6.99 -0.31
CA ARG A 161 -3.38 -7.44 -0.48
C ARG A 161 -4.34 -6.44 0.13
N LEU A 162 -5.35 -6.07 -0.65
CA LEU A 162 -6.42 -5.16 -0.26
C LEU A 162 -7.71 -5.96 -0.13
N TRP A 163 -8.38 -5.88 1.02
CA TRP A 163 -9.72 -6.45 1.22
C TRP A 163 -10.74 -5.34 1.41
N PHE A 164 -11.78 -5.40 0.60
CA PHE A 164 -12.98 -4.59 0.74
C PHE A 164 -14.06 -5.46 1.40
N THR A 165 -14.22 -5.30 2.71
CA THR A 165 -15.26 -6.00 3.50
C THR A 165 -16.38 -5.01 3.82
N PRO A 166 -17.64 -5.24 3.37
CA PRO A 166 -18.74 -4.31 3.64
C PRO A 166 -18.93 -4.05 5.14
N GLU A 167 -18.82 -2.79 5.57
CA GLU A 167 -18.93 -2.38 6.98
C GLU A 167 -19.18 -0.86 7.09
N GLN A 168 -20.31 -0.46 7.69
CA GLN A 168 -20.74 0.94 7.77
C GLN A 168 -20.05 1.77 8.86
N ASN A 169 -19.34 1.14 9.80
CA ASN A 169 -18.72 1.82 10.94
C ASN A 169 -17.34 1.25 11.24
N ALA A 170 -16.56 1.03 10.19
CA ALA A 170 -15.21 0.48 10.32
C ALA A 170 -14.31 1.48 11.06
N GLU A 171 -13.72 1.03 12.17
CA GLU A 171 -12.73 1.81 12.91
C GLU A 171 -11.31 1.51 12.37
N PRO A 172 -10.41 2.52 12.37
CA PRO A 172 -9.02 2.29 12.02
C PRO A 172 -8.33 1.44 13.08
N LYS A 173 -7.49 0.50 12.64
CA LYS A 173 -6.66 -0.30 13.55
C LYS A 173 -5.43 -0.86 12.85
N ILE A 174 -4.35 -1.00 13.60
CA ILE A 174 -3.21 -1.81 13.20
C ILE A 174 -3.52 -3.25 13.62
N ILE A 175 -3.74 -4.12 12.64
CA ILE A 175 -4.07 -5.53 12.88
C ILE A 175 -2.81 -6.35 13.15
N LEU A 176 -1.76 -6.06 12.38
CA LEU A 176 -0.46 -6.72 12.48
C LEU A 176 0.65 -5.69 12.26
N GLN A 177 1.69 -5.76 13.09
CA GLN A 177 2.89 -4.94 12.97
C GLN A 177 4.09 -5.83 13.34
N ASN A 178 5.10 -5.86 12.48
CA ASN A 178 6.37 -6.47 12.82
C ASN A 178 7.00 -5.69 13.99
N PRO A 179 7.25 -6.31 15.16
CA PRO A 179 7.79 -5.62 16.32
C PRO A 179 9.23 -5.10 16.13
N ARG A 180 9.90 -5.50 15.04
CA ARG A 180 11.25 -5.01 14.68
C ARG A 180 11.23 -3.75 13.83
N ASP A 181 10.07 -3.32 13.33
CA ASP A 181 9.94 -2.07 12.60
C ASP A 181 9.90 -0.90 13.61
N GLU A 182 11.09 -0.40 13.98
CA GLU A 182 11.25 0.65 14.98
C GLU A 182 10.80 2.04 14.50
N ARG A 183 10.57 2.21 13.18
CA ARG A 183 10.17 3.46 12.55
C ARG A 183 8.67 3.70 12.70
N MET A 184 7.87 2.65 12.78
CA MET A 184 6.42 2.76 12.85
C MET A 184 5.93 2.58 14.29
N ARG A 185 5.68 3.73 14.92
CA ARG A 185 5.21 3.84 16.30
C ARG A 185 3.84 4.51 16.30
N PRO A 186 2.78 3.81 15.88
CA PRO A 186 1.44 4.38 15.84
C PRO A 186 1.07 4.92 17.22
N THR A 187 0.54 6.13 17.25
CA THR A 187 -0.07 6.70 18.45
C THR A 187 -1.50 6.19 18.56
N SER A 188 -2.02 6.13 19.79
CA SER A 188 -3.43 5.84 20.04
C SER A 188 -4.12 7.09 20.57
N PRO A 189 -5.26 7.53 20.00
CA PRO A 189 -5.94 6.94 18.83
C PRO A 189 -5.21 7.19 17.50
N LEU A 190 -5.50 6.37 16.48
CA LEU A 190 -4.98 6.58 15.12
C LEU A 190 -5.53 7.86 14.49
N CYS A 191 -4.69 8.57 13.74
CA CYS A 191 -5.04 9.87 13.16
C CYS A 191 -5.77 9.68 11.83
N MET A 192 -7.08 9.90 11.82
CA MET A 192 -7.89 9.75 10.61
C MET A 192 -7.84 10.96 9.70
N ASN A 193 -7.58 12.16 10.23
CA ASN A 193 -7.51 13.34 9.40
C ASN A 193 -6.04 13.61 9.15
N GLY A 194 -5.54 13.45 7.92
CA GLY A 194 -4.22 13.95 7.51
C GLY A 194 -4.02 15.47 7.68
N VAL A 195 -4.94 16.15 8.38
CA VAL A 195 -4.87 17.54 8.77
C VAL A 195 -3.79 17.68 9.85
N PRO A 196 -2.80 18.58 9.66
CA PRO A 196 -1.88 18.95 10.71
C PRO A 196 -2.68 19.46 11.92
N GLY A 197 -2.47 18.85 13.08
CA GLY A 197 -2.89 19.45 14.35
C GLY A 197 -2.15 20.75 14.65
#